data_AF-A0A6C0Q224-F1
#
_entry.id   AF-A0A6C0Q224-F1
#
_cell.length_a   1.000
_cell.length_b   1.000
_cell.length_c   1.000
_cell.angle_alpha   90.00
_cell.angle_beta   90.00
_cell.angle_gamma   90.00
#
_symmetry.space_group_name_H-M   'P 1'
#
loop_
_entity.id
_entity.type
_entity.pdbx_description
1 polymer ?
#
loop_
_entity_poly.entity_id
_entity_poly.type
_entity_poly.pdbx_seq_one_letter_code
_entity_poly.pdbx_strand_id
1 'polypeptide(L)'
;MNAPLPDVPEVRVVGLPQLTQGFDLVERLDLSMHLKVHGPLEPLTGELLAQLAENITLRGRGGAGFPFGKKLRAVAKASIRRGVRPVVVINGSEGEPACRKDTVLLNRAPHLILDGALLAAEALGARTLVVAVTRNSTEISMRAALAERGLSNRRGQQLRARVVRTPERMVSGEASSVIRAANGGPALPPGRRERAAESGIGGAPTLLSNAETFAQLAIGARIGARRYGHTGLDAEPGTVMLTVSGAVARPMVVEVPTGVPLRYVLQLAGAPPLPQGVLTGGYHGNWIDSVAAHEAVVSRESLAAVGGSLGAGAILPIGPETCPLGEALRVANWLAAETSGQCGPCRLGLPAAAGGLSDVLNGGGPAALEALREVTQAVRGRGACKHPDGSARFFMSTLSAFTDDLAAHVLDGGCGRDTTGVLPLPGPGYQTAEESIPSGEKLAVDWTLCQGHGLCADIVPELIRLGPDGYPALADASVPMHLRGRAQRAVRRCPALALRIEQPAPQRPARQAGPAALPPGGGRKALGMGR
;
A
#
# COMPACT_ATOMS: atom_id res chain seq x y z
N MET A 1 12.20 17.72 -23.05
CA MET A 1 11.03 16.89 -22.66
C MET A 1 11.43 15.44 -22.97
N ASN A 2 11.26 14.51 -22.01
CA ASN A 2 11.74 13.11 -22.02
C ASN A 2 13.06 12.85 -21.25
N ALA A 3 13.17 13.38 -20.03
CA ALA A 3 14.05 12.73 -19.05
C ALA A 3 13.31 11.51 -18.49
N PRO A 4 13.97 10.35 -18.28
CA PRO A 4 13.33 9.18 -17.67
C PRO A 4 12.75 9.55 -16.31
N LEU A 5 11.53 9.10 -16.05
CA LEU A 5 10.86 9.37 -14.77
C LEU A 5 11.55 8.59 -13.64
N PRO A 6 11.80 9.22 -12.48
CA PRO A 6 12.35 8.51 -11.33
C PRO A 6 11.40 7.41 -10.87
N ASP A 7 11.96 6.30 -10.39
CA ASP A 7 11.25 5.11 -9.87
C ASP A 7 10.41 4.32 -10.90
N VAL A 8 10.48 4.66 -12.19
CA VAL A 8 9.76 3.97 -13.27
C VAL A 8 10.73 3.01 -13.97
N PRO A 9 10.59 1.68 -13.79
CA PRO A 9 11.40 0.71 -14.53
C PRO A 9 10.97 0.65 -16.00
N GLU A 10 11.67 -0.18 -16.78
CA GLU A 10 11.25 -0.51 -18.15
C GLU A 10 9.79 -0.97 -18.17
N VAL A 11 8.99 -0.40 -19.07
CA VAL A 11 7.58 -0.80 -19.27
C VAL A 11 7.44 -1.55 -20.60
N ARG A 12 6.77 -2.70 -20.55
CA ARG A 12 6.46 -3.54 -21.71
C ARG A 12 4.98 -3.83 -21.78
N VAL A 13 4.54 -4.26 -22.96
CA VAL A 13 3.17 -4.74 -23.19
C VAL A 13 3.20 -6.02 -23.99
N VAL A 14 2.31 -6.95 -23.65
CA VAL A 14 1.98 -8.12 -24.47
C VAL A 14 0.59 -7.89 -25.06
N GLY A 15 0.46 -7.96 -26.38
CA GLY A 15 -0.81 -7.66 -27.05
C GLY A 15 -1.10 -6.16 -27.14
N LEU A 16 -2.39 -5.80 -27.15
CA LEU A 16 -2.81 -4.40 -27.27
C LEU A 16 -2.79 -3.72 -25.89
N PRO A 17 -2.11 -2.56 -25.75
CA PRO A 17 -2.07 -1.84 -24.50
C PRO A 17 -3.44 -1.25 -24.17
N GLN A 18 -3.91 -1.43 -22.94
CA GLN A 18 -5.10 -0.76 -22.42
C GLN A 18 -4.70 0.30 -21.38
N LEU A 19 -3.94 -0.12 -20.37
CA LEU A 19 -3.47 0.75 -19.29
C LEU A 19 -2.23 1.55 -19.67
N THR A 20 -1.39 1.00 -20.54
CA THR A 20 -0.12 1.59 -20.98
C THR A 20 -0.22 2.27 -22.35
N GLN A 21 -1.43 2.45 -22.86
CA GLN A 21 -1.66 3.08 -24.16
C GLN A 21 -1.07 4.50 -24.17
N GLY A 22 -0.31 4.84 -25.21
CA GLY A 22 0.35 6.14 -25.35
C GLY A 22 1.69 6.25 -24.61
N PHE A 23 2.20 5.19 -23.98
CA PHE A 23 3.51 5.24 -23.32
C PHE A 23 4.69 5.32 -24.29
N ASP A 24 4.49 4.87 -25.51
CA ASP A 24 5.41 5.02 -26.64
C ASP A 24 5.50 6.47 -27.15
N LEU A 25 4.50 7.30 -26.84
CA LEU A 25 4.41 8.68 -27.36
C LEU A 25 5.10 9.72 -26.46
N VAL A 26 4.90 9.62 -25.14
CA VAL A 26 5.42 10.59 -24.16
C VAL A 26 5.73 9.92 -22.82
N GLU A 27 6.70 10.47 -22.09
CA GLU A 27 7.07 9.97 -20.76
C GLU A 27 5.95 10.06 -19.72
N ARG A 28 5.11 11.09 -19.77
CA ARG A 28 3.93 11.21 -18.89
C ARG A 28 2.77 11.74 -19.71
N LEU A 29 1.63 11.06 -19.61
CA LEU A 29 0.37 11.53 -20.16
C LEU A 29 -0.17 12.65 -19.26
N ASP A 30 0.14 13.90 -19.63
CA ASP A 30 -0.59 15.06 -19.12
C ASP A 30 -2.07 15.01 -19.56
N LEU A 31 -2.92 15.89 -19.02
CA LEU A 31 -4.36 15.87 -19.31
C LEU A 31 -4.65 15.97 -20.82
N SER A 32 -3.90 16.78 -21.56
CA SER A 32 -4.12 16.99 -23.00
C SER A 32 -3.82 15.72 -23.79
N MET A 33 -2.66 15.10 -23.54
CA MET A 33 -2.28 13.86 -24.19
C MET A 33 -3.17 12.70 -23.75
N HIS A 34 -3.53 12.64 -22.47
CA HIS A 34 -4.49 11.66 -21.94
C HIS A 34 -5.82 11.70 -22.68
N LEU A 35 -6.38 12.89 -22.90
CA LEU A 35 -7.64 13.06 -23.64
C LEU A 35 -7.49 12.68 -25.13
N LYS A 36 -6.32 12.89 -25.74
CA LYS A 36 -6.05 12.43 -27.12
C LYS A 36 -5.97 10.91 -27.21
N VAL A 37 -5.35 10.26 -26.23
CA VAL A 37 -5.13 8.81 -26.21
C VAL A 37 -6.40 8.05 -25.82
N HIS A 38 -7.06 8.46 -24.74
CA HIS A 38 -8.18 7.71 -24.15
C HIS A 38 -9.56 8.35 -24.38
N GLY A 39 -9.62 9.61 -24.81
CA GLY A 39 -10.86 10.37 -24.98
C GLY A 39 -11.42 10.94 -23.66
N PRO A 40 -12.56 11.66 -23.71
CA PRO A 40 -13.33 12.08 -22.53
C PRO A 40 -14.15 10.91 -21.96
N LEU A 41 -14.47 10.93 -20.67
CA LEU A 41 -15.27 9.89 -20.03
C LEU A 41 -16.69 10.41 -19.72
N GLU A 42 -17.71 9.63 -20.06
CA GLU A 42 -19.09 9.98 -19.75
C GLU A 42 -19.48 9.54 -18.33
N PRO A 43 -20.25 10.36 -17.59
CA PRO A 43 -20.76 9.98 -16.28
C PRO A 43 -21.62 8.72 -16.31
N LEU A 44 -21.48 7.88 -15.29
CA LEU A 44 -22.35 6.73 -15.05
C LEU A 44 -23.02 6.84 -13.68
N THR A 45 -24.29 6.46 -13.61
CA THR A 45 -24.98 6.32 -12.32
C THR A 45 -24.35 5.19 -11.50
N GLY A 46 -24.52 5.23 -10.17
CA GLY A 46 -23.92 4.22 -9.29
C GLY A 46 -24.31 2.78 -9.60
N GLU A 47 -25.54 2.55 -10.06
CA GLU A 47 -25.99 1.20 -10.43
C GLU A 47 -25.38 0.73 -11.75
N LEU A 48 -25.36 1.60 -12.77
CA LEU A 48 -24.72 1.27 -14.06
C LEU A 48 -23.21 1.05 -13.89
N LEU A 49 -22.56 1.82 -13.02
CA LEU A 49 -21.14 1.64 -12.71
C LEU A 49 -20.88 0.32 -11.97
N ALA A 50 -21.75 -0.07 -11.04
CA ALA A 50 -21.66 -1.35 -10.35
C ALA A 50 -21.85 -2.52 -11.34
N GLN A 51 -22.86 -2.43 -12.20
CA GLN A 51 -23.15 -3.45 -13.21
C GLN A 51 -22.02 -3.57 -14.23
N LEU A 52 -21.46 -2.44 -14.69
CA LEU A 52 -20.28 -2.44 -15.54
C LEU A 52 -19.12 -3.19 -14.87
N ALA A 53 -18.80 -2.84 -13.62
CA ALA A 53 -17.72 -3.47 -12.88
C ALA A 53 -17.95 -4.98 -12.67
N GLU A 54 -19.20 -5.41 -12.50
CA GLU A 54 -19.57 -6.82 -12.42
C GLU A 54 -19.42 -7.52 -13.78
N ASN A 55 -19.87 -6.91 -14.88
CA ASN A 55 -19.78 -7.46 -16.23
C ASN A 55 -18.34 -7.63 -16.73
N ILE A 56 -17.42 -6.77 -16.28
CA ILE A 56 -15.97 -6.91 -16.57
C ILE A 56 -15.23 -7.69 -15.47
N THR A 57 -15.96 -8.28 -14.51
CA THR A 57 -15.38 -9.04 -13.39
C THR A 57 -14.27 -8.28 -12.67
N LEU A 58 -14.45 -6.97 -12.45
CA LEU A 58 -13.44 -6.11 -11.85
C LEU A 58 -13.23 -6.46 -10.38
N ARG A 59 -12.05 -7.04 -10.11
CA ARG A 59 -11.57 -7.35 -8.75
C ARG A 59 -10.44 -6.41 -8.38
N GLY A 60 -10.34 -6.08 -7.08
CA GLY A 60 -9.26 -5.23 -6.58
C GLY A 60 -7.86 -5.74 -6.96
N ARG A 61 -7.05 -4.86 -7.55
CA ARG A 61 -5.68 -5.12 -8.04
C ARG A 61 -4.57 -4.85 -7.01
N GLY A 62 -4.94 -4.62 -5.75
CA GLY A 62 -4.02 -4.44 -4.62
C GLY A 62 -3.88 -5.68 -3.72
N GLY A 63 -3.85 -6.89 -4.28
CA GLY A 63 -3.67 -8.14 -3.51
C GLY A 63 -4.96 -8.85 -3.07
N ALA A 64 -5.91 -8.13 -2.46
CA ALA A 64 -7.09 -8.77 -1.83
C ALA A 64 -8.13 -9.34 -2.81
N GLY A 65 -8.18 -8.86 -4.06
CA GLY A 65 -9.09 -9.40 -5.08
C GLY A 65 -10.58 -9.27 -4.76
N PHE A 66 -11.00 -8.32 -3.92
CA PHE A 66 -12.43 -8.13 -3.60
C PHE A 66 -13.20 -7.54 -4.80
N PRO A 67 -14.42 -8.01 -5.12
CA PRO A 67 -15.20 -7.48 -6.25
C PRO A 67 -15.56 -6.00 -6.08
N PHE A 68 -15.24 -5.18 -7.08
CA PHE A 68 -15.41 -3.72 -7.01
C PHE A 68 -16.89 -3.31 -6.93
N GLY A 69 -17.77 -3.89 -7.75
CA GLY A 69 -19.22 -3.59 -7.74
C GLY A 69 -19.86 -3.81 -6.36
N LYS A 70 -19.55 -4.93 -5.70
CA LYS A 70 -19.99 -5.20 -4.31
C LYS A 70 -19.48 -4.15 -3.33
N LYS A 71 -18.24 -3.68 -3.49
CA LYS A 71 -17.65 -2.64 -2.65
C LYS A 71 -18.35 -1.30 -2.84
N LEU A 72 -18.63 -0.93 -4.09
CA LEU A 72 -19.35 0.28 -4.46
C LEU A 72 -20.76 0.31 -3.84
N ARG A 73 -21.53 -0.78 -4.02
CA ARG A 73 -22.88 -0.95 -3.44
C ARG A 73 -22.87 -0.87 -1.90
N ALA A 74 -21.87 -1.47 -1.25
CA ALA A 74 -21.74 -1.41 0.20
C ALA A 74 -21.54 0.03 0.71
N VAL A 75 -20.69 0.82 0.05
CA VAL A 75 -20.48 2.24 0.38
C VAL A 75 -21.74 3.06 0.12
N ALA A 76 -22.41 2.85 -1.02
CA ALA A 76 -23.66 3.53 -1.34
C ALA A 76 -24.74 3.26 -0.28
N LYS A 77 -24.95 1.99 0.10
CA LYS A 77 -25.89 1.59 1.15
C LYS A 77 -25.55 2.21 2.51
N ALA A 78 -24.27 2.25 2.87
CA ALA A 78 -23.83 2.89 4.11
C ALA A 78 -24.03 4.41 4.09
N SER A 79 -23.76 5.07 2.96
CA SER A 79 -23.98 6.51 2.77
C SER A 79 -25.46 6.88 2.94
N ILE A 80 -26.35 6.17 2.24
CA ILE A 80 -27.80 6.42 2.31
C ILE A 80 -28.31 6.23 3.75
N ARG A 81 -27.99 5.10 4.37
CA ARG A 81 -28.41 4.78 5.74
C ARG A 81 -27.95 5.80 6.78
N ARG A 82 -26.79 6.42 6.60
CA ARG A 82 -26.22 7.38 7.55
C ARG A 82 -26.54 8.83 7.22
N GLY A 83 -27.05 9.13 6.02
CA GLY A 83 -27.21 10.51 5.54
C GLY A 83 -25.87 11.26 5.40
N VAL A 84 -24.75 10.53 5.26
CA VAL A 84 -23.40 11.11 5.16
C VAL A 84 -22.84 10.83 3.78
N ARG A 85 -22.35 11.87 3.10
CA ARG A 85 -21.70 11.73 1.79
C ARG A 85 -20.42 10.91 1.92
N PRO A 86 -20.15 9.99 0.97
CA PRO A 86 -18.99 9.14 1.06
C PRO A 86 -17.71 9.86 0.63
N VAL A 87 -16.57 9.23 0.92
CA VAL A 87 -15.23 9.64 0.48
C VAL A 87 -14.68 8.61 -0.49
N VAL A 88 -14.02 9.05 -1.56
CA VAL A 88 -13.28 8.16 -2.47
C VAL A 88 -11.78 8.26 -2.18
N VAL A 89 -11.11 7.11 -2.11
CA VAL A 89 -9.67 7.01 -1.85
C VAL A 89 -9.01 6.18 -2.92
N ILE A 90 -8.09 6.80 -3.66
CA ILE A 90 -7.12 6.11 -4.51
C ILE A 90 -5.98 5.64 -3.61
N ASN A 91 -5.84 4.32 -3.46
CA ASN A 91 -4.68 3.71 -2.82
C ASN A 91 -3.60 3.42 -3.87
N GLY A 92 -2.69 4.36 -4.02
CA GLY A 92 -1.43 4.22 -4.75
C GLY A 92 -0.22 4.04 -3.83
N SER A 93 -0.45 3.69 -2.55
CA SER A 93 0.61 3.42 -1.59
C SER A 93 1.20 2.04 -1.86
N GLU A 94 2.24 2.00 -2.69
CA GLU A 94 3.01 0.81 -3.02
C GLU A 94 4.28 0.79 -2.14
N GLY A 95 4.26 -0.02 -1.08
CA GLY A 95 5.35 -0.12 -0.10
C GLY A 95 6.12 -1.44 -0.14
N GLU A 96 5.72 -2.36 -1.01
CA GLU A 96 6.43 -3.60 -1.24
C GLU A 96 7.61 -3.36 -2.20
N PRO A 97 8.86 -3.70 -1.84
CA PRO A 97 10.04 -3.41 -2.65
C PRO A 97 9.97 -4.04 -4.05
N ALA A 98 9.36 -5.21 -4.18
CA ALA A 98 9.20 -5.98 -5.40
C ALA A 98 8.11 -5.46 -6.36
N CYS A 99 7.31 -4.48 -5.95
CA CYS A 99 6.17 -3.98 -6.73
C CYS A 99 6.48 -2.58 -7.29
N ARG A 100 6.19 -2.36 -8.59
CA ARG A 100 6.33 -1.05 -9.26
C ARG A 100 5.14 -0.68 -10.15
N LYS A 101 4.13 -1.55 -10.28
CA LYS A 101 3.03 -1.36 -11.23
C LYS A 101 2.21 -0.10 -10.95
N ASP A 102 1.96 0.19 -9.68
CA ASP A 102 1.16 1.36 -9.31
C ASP A 102 2.01 2.63 -9.43
N THR A 103 3.30 2.55 -9.07
CA THR A 103 4.27 3.62 -9.30
C THR A 103 4.33 4.02 -10.78
N VAL A 104 4.38 3.04 -11.69
CA VAL A 104 4.32 3.26 -13.15
C VAL A 104 3.05 4.01 -13.53
N LEU A 105 1.87 3.54 -13.14
CA LEU A 105 0.60 4.19 -13.52
C LEU A 105 0.46 5.59 -12.94
N LEU A 106 0.87 5.82 -11.69
CA LEU A 106 0.81 7.14 -11.04
C LEU A 106 1.74 8.15 -11.72
N ASN A 107 2.90 7.72 -12.22
CA ASN A 107 3.88 8.58 -12.88
C ASN A 107 3.60 8.78 -14.37
N ARG A 108 3.11 7.75 -15.07
CA ARG A 108 2.95 7.73 -16.52
C ARG A 108 1.52 8.02 -17.00
N ALA A 109 0.49 7.52 -16.29
CA ALA A 109 -0.94 7.64 -16.63
C ALA A 109 -1.82 8.12 -15.45
N PRO A 110 -1.45 9.20 -14.72
CA PRO A 110 -2.20 9.61 -13.54
C PRO A 110 -3.67 9.96 -13.86
N HIS A 111 -3.94 10.49 -15.05
CA HIS A 111 -5.28 10.87 -15.47
C HIS A 111 -6.22 9.68 -15.69
N LEU A 112 -5.70 8.50 -16.06
CA LEU A 112 -6.50 7.28 -16.21
C LEU A 112 -6.99 6.76 -14.86
N ILE A 113 -6.13 6.85 -13.83
CA ILE A 113 -6.52 6.54 -12.44
C ILE A 113 -7.58 7.54 -11.96
N LEU A 114 -7.36 8.84 -12.22
CA LEU A 114 -8.30 9.89 -11.82
C LEU A 114 -9.66 9.73 -12.51
N ASP A 115 -9.71 9.34 -13.79
CA ASP A 115 -10.97 9.11 -14.49
C ASP A 115 -11.86 8.09 -13.77
N GLY A 116 -11.31 6.92 -13.40
CA GLY A 116 -12.08 5.90 -12.70
C GLY A 116 -12.49 6.32 -11.29
N ALA A 117 -11.63 7.06 -10.59
CA ALA A 117 -11.93 7.56 -9.25
C ALA A 117 -12.98 8.68 -9.25
N LEU A 118 -12.92 9.58 -10.24
CA LEU A 118 -13.90 10.65 -10.43
C LEU A 118 -15.26 10.09 -10.84
N LEU A 119 -15.27 9.09 -11.74
CA LEU A 119 -16.48 8.35 -12.11
C LEU A 119 -17.15 7.72 -10.87
N ALA A 120 -16.37 7.05 -10.02
CA ALA A 120 -16.88 6.50 -8.77
C ALA A 120 -17.32 7.57 -7.76
N ALA A 121 -16.65 8.72 -7.72
CA ALA A 121 -17.00 9.84 -6.85
C ALA A 121 -18.34 10.45 -7.26
N GLU A 122 -18.54 10.68 -8.56
CA GLU A 122 -19.78 11.20 -9.12
C GLU A 122 -20.95 10.23 -8.88
N ALA A 123 -20.76 8.96 -9.21
CA ALA A 123 -21.72 7.87 -8.99
C ALA A 123 -22.20 7.75 -7.53
N LEU A 124 -21.35 8.10 -6.57
CA LEU A 124 -21.63 8.06 -5.13
C LEU A 124 -22.04 9.43 -4.54
N GLY A 125 -21.99 10.52 -5.32
CA GLY A 125 -22.19 11.88 -4.81
C GLY A 125 -21.11 12.35 -3.82
N ALA A 126 -19.92 11.76 -3.89
CA ALA A 126 -18.78 12.09 -3.03
C ALA A 126 -18.26 13.51 -3.32
N ARG A 127 -17.82 14.21 -2.27
CA ARG A 127 -17.23 15.56 -2.36
C ARG A 127 -15.79 15.63 -1.86
N THR A 128 -15.20 14.47 -1.58
CA THR A 128 -13.83 14.35 -1.12
C THR A 128 -13.16 13.19 -1.85
N LEU A 129 -12.05 13.49 -2.51
CA LEU A 129 -11.12 12.54 -3.12
C LEU A 129 -9.78 12.62 -2.38
N VAL A 130 -9.24 11.48 -1.97
CA VAL A 130 -7.90 11.39 -1.40
C VAL A 130 -7.06 10.46 -2.25
N VAL A 131 -5.85 10.90 -2.61
CA VAL A 131 -4.85 10.06 -3.27
C VAL A 131 -3.76 9.75 -2.27
N ALA A 132 -3.63 8.48 -1.88
CA ALA A 132 -2.53 8.02 -1.06
C ALA A 132 -1.40 7.52 -1.96
N VAL A 133 -0.18 7.98 -1.70
CA VAL A 133 1.03 7.64 -2.47
C VAL A 133 2.20 7.40 -1.52
N THR A 134 3.21 6.68 -1.99
CA THR A 134 4.39 6.37 -1.17
C THR A 134 5.62 7.22 -1.53
N ARG A 135 5.87 7.42 -2.82
CA ARG A 135 7.11 8.00 -3.34
C ARG A 135 6.97 9.50 -3.62
N ASN A 136 8.09 10.20 -3.61
CA ASN A 136 8.13 11.61 -3.99
C ASN A 136 7.72 11.82 -5.47
N SER A 137 8.19 10.93 -6.36
CA SER A 137 7.84 10.94 -7.78
C SER A 137 6.33 10.88 -8.00
N THR A 138 5.66 9.94 -7.34
CA THR A 138 4.20 9.73 -7.45
C THR A 138 3.41 10.85 -6.77
N GLU A 139 3.91 11.44 -5.67
CA GLU A 139 3.32 12.64 -5.09
C GLU A 139 3.34 13.82 -6.06
N ILE A 140 4.49 14.09 -6.69
CA ILE A 140 4.65 15.18 -7.66
C ILE A 140 3.70 14.96 -8.85
N SER A 141 3.72 13.76 -9.44
CA SER A 141 2.88 13.44 -10.60
C SER A 141 1.37 13.60 -10.31
N MET A 142 0.91 13.10 -9.16
CA MET A 142 -0.50 13.20 -8.78
C MET A 142 -0.92 14.62 -8.42
N ARG A 143 -0.04 15.41 -7.77
CA ARG A 143 -0.33 16.83 -7.52
C ARG A 143 -0.45 17.61 -8.83
N ALA A 144 0.44 17.36 -9.80
CA ALA A 144 0.35 17.95 -11.12
C ALA A 144 -0.97 17.55 -11.82
N ALA A 145 -1.33 16.27 -11.82
CA ALA A 145 -2.55 15.79 -12.46
C ALA A 145 -3.85 16.35 -11.84
N LEU A 146 -3.87 16.54 -10.51
CA LEU A 146 -4.98 17.23 -9.84
C LEU A 146 -5.06 18.70 -10.27
N ALA A 147 -3.92 19.40 -10.34
CA ALA A 147 -3.86 20.80 -10.78
C ALA A 147 -4.30 20.98 -12.24
N GLU A 148 -3.87 20.08 -13.14
CA GLU A 148 -4.27 20.06 -14.55
C GLU A 148 -5.80 19.90 -14.72
N ARG A 149 -6.48 19.21 -13.79
CA ARG A 149 -7.95 19.10 -13.74
C ARG A 149 -8.65 20.22 -12.94
N GLY A 150 -7.91 21.19 -12.42
CA GLY A 150 -8.45 22.25 -11.56
C GLY A 150 -8.93 21.78 -10.16
N LEU A 151 -8.56 20.55 -9.77
CA LEU A 151 -8.95 19.95 -8.49
C LEU A 151 -7.98 20.39 -7.40
N SER A 152 -8.53 20.84 -6.27
CA SER A 152 -7.74 21.25 -5.12
C SER A 152 -8.46 20.94 -3.81
N ASN A 153 -7.79 21.18 -2.67
CA ASN A 153 -8.39 20.98 -1.35
C ASN A 153 -9.08 22.26 -0.81
N ARG A 154 -9.46 23.20 -1.68
CA ARG A 154 -10.04 24.49 -1.28
C ARG A 154 -11.52 24.37 -0.94
N ARG A 155 -12.00 25.15 0.04
CA ARG A 155 -13.43 25.28 0.34
C ARG A 155 -14.16 25.90 -0.86
N GLY A 156 -15.40 25.49 -1.10
CA GLY A 156 -16.23 25.99 -2.21
C GLY A 156 -16.11 25.18 -3.51
N GLN A 157 -15.09 24.32 -3.67
CA GLN A 157 -15.06 23.37 -4.79
C GLN A 157 -16.14 22.30 -4.64
N GLN A 158 -16.74 21.88 -5.76
CA GLN A 158 -17.73 20.80 -5.79
C GLN A 158 -17.15 19.48 -5.28
N LEU A 159 -15.92 19.16 -5.71
CA LEU A 159 -15.13 18.02 -5.27
C LEU A 159 -13.78 18.52 -4.75
N ARG A 160 -13.45 18.22 -3.49
CA ARG A 160 -12.14 18.54 -2.91
C ARG A 160 -11.20 17.36 -3.09
N ALA A 161 -10.00 17.60 -3.62
CA ALA A 161 -8.98 16.59 -3.82
C ALA A 161 -7.66 16.93 -3.13
N ARG A 162 -6.99 15.92 -2.57
CA ARG A 162 -5.65 16.08 -2.00
C ARG A 162 -4.82 14.80 -2.09
N VAL A 163 -3.50 14.98 -2.10
CA VAL A 163 -2.52 13.89 -2.01
C VAL A 163 -2.04 13.75 -0.57
N VAL A 164 -1.88 12.52 -0.10
CA VAL A 164 -1.31 12.14 1.20
C VAL A 164 -0.14 11.21 0.93
N ARG A 165 1.06 11.60 1.35
CA ARG A 165 2.24 10.73 1.28
C ARG A 165 2.30 9.84 2.52
N THR A 166 2.37 8.53 2.33
CA THR A 166 2.62 7.53 3.37
C THR A 166 4.10 7.13 3.37
N PRO A 167 4.66 6.68 4.50
CA PRO A 167 5.97 6.03 4.53
C PRO A 167 6.05 4.84 3.58
N GLU A 168 7.24 4.58 3.04
CA GLU A 168 7.51 3.39 2.23
C GLU A 168 7.69 2.19 3.14
N ARG A 169 6.57 1.51 3.42
CA ARG A 169 6.51 0.35 4.30
C ARG A 169 5.49 -0.66 3.85
N MET A 170 5.70 -1.93 4.17
CA MET A 170 4.80 -3.02 3.79
C MET A 170 3.38 -2.78 4.32
N VAL A 171 3.27 -2.34 5.58
CA VAL A 171 1.96 -2.13 6.23
C VAL A 171 1.31 -0.80 5.87
N SER A 172 2.03 0.15 5.27
CA SER A 172 1.49 1.48 4.97
C SER A 172 0.48 1.47 3.82
N GLY A 173 0.61 0.52 2.88
CA GLY A 173 -0.37 0.30 1.80
C GLY A 173 -1.66 -0.42 2.22
N GLU A 174 -1.74 -0.90 3.47
CA GLU A 174 -2.94 -1.57 3.98
C GLU A 174 -4.10 -0.57 4.10
N ALA A 175 -5.32 -1.00 3.74
CA ALA A 175 -6.46 -0.09 3.59
C ALA A 175 -6.77 0.75 4.84
N SER A 176 -6.71 0.15 6.02
CA SER A 176 -6.93 0.86 7.28
C SER A 176 -5.76 1.75 7.69
N SER A 177 -4.51 1.38 7.36
CA SER A 177 -3.33 2.26 7.47
C SER A 177 -3.49 3.51 6.63
N VAL A 178 -3.91 3.36 5.36
CA VAL A 178 -4.12 4.47 4.42
C VAL A 178 -5.21 5.42 4.94
N ILE A 179 -6.32 4.88 5.45
CA ILE A 179 -7.40 5.69 6.04
C ILE A 179 -6.90 6.45 7.27
N ARG A 180 -6.14 5.79 8.14
CA ARG A 180 -5.59 6.42 9.35
C ARG A 180 -4.59 7.53 9.00
N ALA A 181 -3.70 7.29 8.03
CA ALA A 181 -2.78 8.30 7.50
C ALA A 181 -3.53 9.49 6.88
N ALA A 182 -4.57 9.22 6.10
CA ALA A 182 -5.40 10.26 5.53
C ALA A 182 -6.11 11.11 6.60
N ASN A 183 -6.47 10.52 7.74
CA ASN A 183 -7.01 11.23 8.90
C ASN A 183 -5.94 11.98 9.72
N GLY A 184 -4.67 11.96 9.31
CA GLY A 184 -3.56 12.62 10.00
C GLY A 184 -2.90 11.79 11.11
N GLY A 185 -3.28 10.52 11.26
CA GLY A 185 -2.62 9.57 12.16
C GLY A 185 -1.42 8.87 11.50
N PRO A 186 -0.76 7.95 12.22
CA PRO A 186 0.32 7.14 11.64
C PRO A 186 -0.22 6.18 10.58
N ALA A 187 0.59 5.87 9.57
CA ALA A 187 0.27 4.91 8.49
C ALA A 187 0.42 3.45 8.97
N LEU A 188 -0.34 3.11 10.01
CA LEU A 188 -0.34 1.80 10.66
C LEU A 188 -1.79 1.32 10.86
N PRO A 189 -2.06 0.01 10.68
CA PRO A 189 -3.40 -0.51 10.86
C PRO A 189 -3.82 -0.33 12.33
N PRO A 190 -5.07 0.07 12.63
CA PRO A 190 -5.54 0.16 14.00
C PRO A 190 -5.68 -1.23 14.62
N GLY A 191 -5.59 -1.31 15.95
CA GLY A 191 -5.75 -2.57 16.69
C GLY A 191 -7.13 -3.23 16.51
N ARG A 192 -8.17 -2.42 16.26
CA ARG A 192 -9.52 -2.89 15.94
C ARG A 192 -9.86 -2.60 14.48
N ARG A 193 -10.29 -3.63 13.75
CA ARG A 193 -10.70 -3.49 12.34
C ARG A 193 -12.10 -2.87 12.26
N GLU A 194 -12.20 -1.78 11.53
CA GLU A 194 -13.46 -1.23 11.04
C GLU A 194 -13.49 -1.31 9.52
N ARG A 195 -14.66 -1.62 8.95
CA ARG A 195 -14.80 -1.66 7.49
C ARG A 195 -14.86 -0.23 6.97
N ALA A 196 -13.94 0.10 6.07
CA ALA A 196 -13.89 1.40 5.39
C ALA A 196 -15.24 1.80 4.77
N ALA A 197 -15.97 0.82 4.23
CA ALA A 197 -17.29 1.06 3.63
C ALA A 197 -18.35 1.53 4.64
N GLU A 198 -18.17 1.25 5.93
CA GLU A 198 -19.07 1.66 7.01
C GLU A 198 -18.59 2.94 7.67
N SER A 199 -17.30 3.01 8.04
CA SER A 199 -16.66 4.15 8.70
C SER A 199 -15.19 4.23 8.29
N GLY A 200 -14.80 5.33 7.62
CA GLY A 200 -13.43 5.55 7.14
C GLY A 200 -12.94 6.98 7.42
N ILE A 201 -12.62 7.74 6.37
CA ILE A 201 -12.05 9.08 6.51
C ILE A 201 -13.07 10.02 7.16
N GLY A 202 -12.68 10.68 8.25
CA GLY A 202 -13.58 11.52 9.05
C GLY A 202 -14.85 10.81 9.55
N GLY A 203 -14.80 9.48 9.69
CA GLY A 203 -15.96 8.66 10.07
C GLY A 203 -17.01 8.49 8.96
N ALA A 204 -16.76 8.94 7.73
CA ALA A 204 -17.67 8.79 6.60
C ALA A 204 -17.48 7.43 5.89
N PRO A 205 -18.54 6.85 5.29
CA PRO A 205 -18.42 5.71 4.38
C PRO A 205 -17.37 5.99 3.31
N THR A 206 -16.40 5.09 3.13
CA THR A 206 -15.24 5.33 2.27
C THR A 206 -15.06 4.23 1.23
N LEU A 207 -15.09 4.61 -0.04
CA LEU A 207 -14.68 3.75 -1.16
C LEU A 207 -13.16 3.89 -1.37
N LEU A 208 -12.40 2.99 -0.77
CA LEU A 208 -10.96 2.89 -1.02
C LEU A 208 -10.70 1.82 -2.09
N SER A 209 -9.91 2.09 -3.13
CA SER A 209 -9.48 1.04 -4.06
C SER A 209 -8.08 1.31 -4.59
N ASN A 210 -7.41 0.27 -5.09
CA ASN A 210 -6.07 0.37 -5.64
C ASN A 210 -6.05 1.20 -6.94
N ALA A 211 -4.95 1.90 -7.21
CA ALA A 211 -4.77 2.76 -8.38
C ALA A 211 -5.10 2.05 -9.70
N GLU A 212 -4.52 0.86 -9.95
CA GLU A 212 -4.82 0.07 -11.14
C GLU A 212 -6.30 -0.33 -11.23
N THR A 213 -6.98 -0.54 -10.09
CA THR A 213 -8.42 -0.87 -10.12
C THR A 213 -9.26 0.27 -10.67
N PHE A 214 -8.93 1.52 -10.32
CA PHE A 214 -9.60 2.68 -10.91
C PHE A 214 -9.23 2.88 -12.37
N ALA A 215 -7.96 2.65 -12.75
CA ALA A 215 -7.56 2.72 -14.14
C ALA A 215 -8.32 1.69 -15.02
N GLN A 216 -8.46 0.45 -14.54
CA GLN A 216 -9.25 -0.58 -15.21
C GLN A 216 -10.74 -0.22 -15.31
N LEU A 217 -11.30 0.38 -14.25
CA LEU A 217 -12.68 0.89 -14.28
C LEU A 217 -12.85 1.97 -15.36
N ALA A 218 -11.88 2.87 -15.52
CA ALA A 218 -11.91 3.90 -16.54
C ALA A 218 -11.88 3.30 -17.95
N ILE A 219 -11.01 2.32 -18.22
CA ILE A 219 -10.98 1.61 -19.51
C ILE A 219 -12.33 0.92 -19.76
N GLY A 220 -12.83 0.14 -18.80
CA GLY A 220 -14.11 -0.54 -18.92
C GLY A 220 -15.27 0.40 -19.23
N ALA A 221 -15.29 1.59 -18.61
CA ALA A 221 -16.33 2.60 -18.86
C ALA A 221 -16.23 3.23 -20.25
N ARG A 222 -15.04 3.30 -20.84
CA ARG A 222 -14.81 3.88 -22.18
C ARG A 222 -15.18 2.94 -23.31
N ILE A 223 -14.77 1.68 -23.20
CA ILE A 223 -14.92 0.72 -24.30
C ILE A 223 -16.15 -0.18 -24.12
N GLY A 224 -16.75 -0.18 -22.94
CA GLY A 224 -17.88 -1.01 -22.57
C GLY A 224 -17.49 -2.47 -22.30
N ALA A 225 -18.30 -3.16 -21.51
CA ALA A 225 -18.00 -4.51 -21.03
C ALA A 225 -17.72 -5.53 -22.14
N ARG A 226 -18.47 -5.46 -23.26
CA ARG A 226 -18.28 -6.37 -24.39
C ARG A 226 -16.88 -6.27 -25.00
N ARG A 227 -16.40 -5.04 -25.28
CA ARG A 227 -15.06 -4.86 -25.87
C ARG A 227 -13.96 -5.15 -24.86
N TYR A 228 -14.19 -4.82 -23.59
CA TYR A 228 -13.27 -5.17 -22.51
C TYR A 228 -13.09 -6.69 -22.41
N GLY A 229 -14.18 -7.46 -22.59
CA GLY A 229 -14.18 -8.92 -22.61
C GLY A 229 -13.49 -9.58 -23.80
N HIS A 230 -13.14 -8.84 -24.86
CA HIS A 230 -12.38 -9.40 -26.00
C HIS A 230 -10.87 -9.53 -25.73
N THR A 231 -10.41 -9.09 -24.56
CA THR A 231 -9.02 -9.25 -24.12
C THR A 231 -8.99 -10.11 -22.88
N GLY A 232 -8.01 -11.01 -22.78
CA GLY A 232 -7.86 -11.89 -21.63
C GLY A 232 -8.74 -13.15 -21.71
N LEU A 233 -8.88 -13.83 -20.58
CA LEU A 233 -9.74 -15.00 -20.40
C LEU A 233 -11.19 -14.58 -20.16
N ASP A 234 -12.15 -15.39 -20.62
CA ASP A 234 -13.58 -15.18 -20.38
C ASP A 234 -13.92 -15.05 -18.88
N ALA A 235 -13.26 -15.86 -18.03
CA ALA A 235 -13.47 -15.86 -16.58
C ALA A 235 -12.76 -14.71 -15.83
N GLU A 236 -11.75 -14.09 -16.43
CA GLU A 236 -11.04 -12.94 -15.87
C GLU A 236 -10.61 -11.96 -16.98
N PRO A 237 -11.56 -11.23 -17.59
CA PRO A 237 -11.28 -10.41 -18.76
C PRO A 237 -10.38 -9.21 -18.46
N GLY A 238 -9.78 -8.69 -19.53
CA GLY A 238 -8.88 -7.54 -19.54
C GLY A 238 -7.42 -7.91 -19.34
N THR A 239 -6.62 -6.89 -19.05
CA THR A 239 -5.19 -7.00 -18.78
C THR A 239 -4.89 -6.93 -17.28
N VAL A 240 -3.67 -7.33 -16.91
CA VAL A 240 -3.09 -7.13 -15.58
C VAL A 240 -1.71 -6.52 -15.73
N MET A 241 -1.33 -5.67 -14.78
CA MET A 241 0.03 -5.17 -14.68
C MET A 241 0.84 -6.09 -13.77
N LEU A 242 1.97 -6.59 -14.27
CA LEU A 242 2.91 -7.40 -13.50
C LEU A 242 4.21 -6.64 -13.30
N THR A 243 4.80 -6.74 -12.11
CA THR A 243 6.20 -6.36 -11.87
C THR A 243 7.03 -7.63 -11.91
N VAL A 244 7.98 -7.72 -12.83
CA VAL A 244 8.90 -8.86 -12.96
C VAL A 244 10.28 -8.41 -12.51
N SER A 245 10.81 -9.07 -11.47
CA SER A 245 12.17 -8.83 -10.96
C SER A 245 12.74 -10.12 -10.37
N GLY A 246 13.77 -10.09 -9.53
CA GLY A 246 14.47 -11.31 -9.09
C GLY A 246 15.59 -11.68 -10.04
N ALA A 247 15.78 -12.98 -10.28
CA ALA A 247 16.80 -13.49 -11.19
C ALA A 247 16.36 -13.32 -12.66
N VAL A 248 16.39 -12.08 -13.14
CA VAL A 248 16.04 -11.71 -14.51
C VAL A 248 17.05 -10.72 -15.08
N ALA A 249 17.35 -10.81 -16.37
CA ALA A 249 18.26 -9.88 -17.03
C ALA A 249 17.67 -8.46 -17.18
N ARG A 250 16.33 -8.35 -17.28
CA ARG A 250 15.60 -7.10 -17.48
C ARG A 250 14.42 -6.98 -16.52
N PRO A 251 14.62 -6.45 -15.30
CA PRO A 251 13.51 -6.11 -14.41
C PRO A 251 12.59 -5.09 -15.08
N MET A 252 11.28 -5.35 -15.06
CA MET A 252 10.31 -4.55 -15.79
C MET A 252 8.94 -4.55 -15.14
N VAL A 253 8.10 -3.62 -15.57
CA VAL A 253 6.64 -3.71 -15.42
C VAL A 253 6.04 -4.05 -16.78
N VAL A 254 5.18 -5.06 -16.84
CA VAL A 254 4.56 -5.51 -18.08
C VAL A 254 3.04 -5.55 -17.96
N GLU A 255 2.36 -4.94 -18.92
CA GLU A 255 0.92 -5.13 -19.11
C GLU A 255 0.68 -6.40 -19.93
N VAL A 256 -0.08 -7.34 -19.40
CA VAL A 256 -0.39 -8.60 -20.09
C VAL A 256 -1.88 -8.94 -20.02
N PRO A 257 -2.50 -9.41 -21.11
CA PRO A 257 -3.79 -10.07 -21.07
C PRO A 257 -3.74 -11.27 -20.13
N THR A 258 -4.83 -11.50 -19.40
CA THR A 258 -4.94 -12.76 -18.66
C THR A 258 -4.94 -13.95 -19.63
N GLY A 259 -4.44 -15.11 -19.18
CA GLY A 259 -4.31 -16.30 -20.03
C GLY A 259 -3.00 -16.40 -20.81
N VAL A 260 -2.18 -15.34 -20.84
CA VAL A 260 -0.80 -15.43 -21.36
C VAL A 260 0.00 -16.44 -20.52
N PRO A 261 0.77 -17.36 -21.12
CA PRO A 261 1.61 -18.29 -20.37
C PRO A 261 2.62 -17.56 -19.48
N LEU A 262 2.74 -17.96 -18.21
CA LEU A 262 3.67 -17.32 -17.27
C LEU A 262 5.13 -17.47 -17.75
N ARG A 263 5.48 -18.63 -18.32
CA ARG A 263 6.78 -18.87 -18.95
C ARG A 263 7.15 -17.83 -20.01
N TYR A 264 6.18 -17.32 -20.77
CA TYR A 264 6.43 -16.30 -21.78
C TYR A 264 6.79 -14.95 -21.13
N VAL A 265 6.10 -14.58 -20.05
CA VAL A 265 6.42 -13.38 -19.26
C VAL A 265 7.82 -13.47 -18.64
N LEU A 266 8.18 -14.63 -18.10
CA LEU A 266 9.52 -14.90 -17.56
C LEU A 266 10.60 -14.79 -18.65
N GLN A 267 10.36 -15.36 -19.83
CA GLN A 267 11.28 -15.29 -20.96
C GLN A 267 11.49 -13.85 -21.46
N LEU A 268 10.42 -13.04 -21.51
CA LEU A 268 10.53 -11.62 -21.88
C LEU A 268 11.48 -10.85 -20.94
N ALA A 269 11.42 -11.16 -19.64
CA ALA A 269 12.32 -10.58 -18.62
C ALA A 269 13.76 -11.12 -18.70
N GLY A 270 14.00 -12.18 -19.47
CA GLY A 270 15.27 -12.90 -19.47
C GLY A 270 15.51 -13.66 -18.17
N ALA A 271 14.47 -14.28 -17.62
CA ALA A 271 14.63 -15.26 -16.55
C ALA A 271 15.32 -16.54 -17.07
N PRO A 272 15.99 -17.33 -16.21
CA PRO A 272 16.47 -18.66 -16.55
C PRO A 272 15.33 -19.53 -17.13
N PRO A 273 15.61 -20.37 -18.15
CA PRO A 273 14.59 -21.27 -18.72
C PRO A 273 13.95 -22.22 -17.69
N LEU A 274 14.75 -22.64 -16.69
CA LEU A 274 14.34 -23.45 -15.56
C LEU A 274 14.76 -22.74 -14.27
N PRO A 275 13.93 -21.81 -13.76
CA PRO A 275 14.20 -21.20 -12.45
C PRO A 275 14.03 -22.26 -11.35
N GLN A 276 14.73 -22.13 -10.23
CA GLN A 276 14.54 -23.08 -9.11
C GLN A 276 13.14 -22.96 -8.50
N GLY A 277 12.56 -21.76 -8.58
CA GLY A 277 11.21 -21.46 -8.14
C GLY A 277 10.81 -20.05 -8.58
N VAL A 278 9.51 -19.77 -8.54
CA VAL A 278 8.95 -18.46 -8.85
C VAL A 278 8.05 -18.03 -7.71
N LEU A 279 8.38 -16.92 -7.05
CA LEU A 279 7.50 -16.32 -6.07
C LEU A 279 6.45 -15.48 -6.79
N THR A 280 5.17 -15.83 -6.59
CA THR A 280 4.04 -15.21 -7.27
C THR A 280 3.13 -14.47 -6.29
N GLY A 281 2.81 -13.22 -6.62
CA GLY A 281 1.88 -12.37 -5.86
C GLY A 281 2.54 -11.43 -4.86
N GLY A 282 3.87 -11.35 -4.87
CA GLY A 282 4.70 -10.55 -3.96
C GLY A 282 5.19 -11.32 -2.74
N TYR A 283 5.75 -10.61 -1.77
CA TYR A 283 6.28 -11.18 -0.52
C TYR A 283 5.21 -11.72 0.43
N HIS A 284 3.93 -11.44 0.17
CA HIS A 284 2.80 -12.16 0.80
C HIS A 284 2.23 -13.28 -0.07
N GLY A 285 2.87 -13.57 -1.20
CA GLY A 285 2.53 -14.61 -2.14
C GLY A 285 3.02 -15.99 -1.75
N ASN A 286 3.15 -16.87 -2.75
CA ASN A 286 3.63 -18.24 -2.61
C ASN A 286 4.70 -18.53 -3.66
N TRP A 287 5.68 -19.34 -3.26
CA TRP A 287 6.56 -20.02 -4.21
C TRP A 287 5.78 -21.10 -4.98
N ILE A 288 6.04 -21.16 -6.29
CA ILE A 288 5.71 -22.30 -7.15
C ILE A 288 6.99 -22.84 -7.75
N ASP A 289 7.05 -24.15 -7.99
CA ASP A 289 8.20 -24.78 -8.63
C ASP A 289 8.26 -24.44 -10.15
N SER A 290 9.35 -24.84 -10.80
CA SER A 290 9.56 -24.60 -12.23
C SER A 290 8.49 -25.25 -13.13
N VAL A 291 7.96 -26.41 -12.74
CA VAL A 291 6.99 -27.17 -13.54
C VAL A 291 5.65 -26.45 -13.50
N ALA A 292 5.18 -26.12 -12.30
CA ALA A 292 4.01 -25.30 -12.05
C ALA A 292 4.11 -23.95 -12.78
N ALA A 293 5.26 -23.28 -12.73
CA ALA A 293 5.47 -22.02 -13.44
C ALA A 293 5.41 -22.16 -14.97
N HIS A 294 5.80 -23.32 -15.50
CA HIS A 294 5.75 -23.61 -16.94
C HIS A 294 4.33 -23.88 -17.43
N GLU A 295 3.51 -24.55 -16.63
CA GLU A 295 2.12 -24.90 -16.94
C GLU A 295 1.15 -23.73 -16.70
N ALA A 296 1.45 -22.86 -15.74
CA ALA A 296 0.57 -21.76 -15.37
C ALA A 296 0.42 -20.71 -16.46
N VAL A 297 -0.78 -20.13 -16.51
CA VAL A 297 -1.08 -18.90 -17.24
C VAL A 297 -1.31 -17.76 -16.26
N VAL A 298 -1.17 -16.52 -16.73
CA VAL A 298 -1.43 -15.33 -15.95
C VAL A 298 -2.94 -15.21 -15.70
N SER A 299 -3.42 -15.74 -14.59
CA SER A 299 -4.76 -15.50 -14.06
C SER A 299 -4.80 -15.85 -12.57
N ARG A 300 -5.80 -15.35 -11.85
CA ARG A 300 -5.96 -15.70 -10.42
C ARG A 300 -6.25 -17.18 -10.23
N GLU A 301 -7.09 -17.74 -11.09
CA GLU A 301 -7.52 -19.13 -11.02
C GLU A 301 -6.36 -20.08 -11.35
N SER A 302 -5.65 -19.86 -12.46
CA SER A 302 -4.53 -20.73 -12.86
C SER A 302 -3.39 -20.69 -11.85
N LEU A 303 -3.00 -19.51 -11.37
CA LEU A 303 -1.96 -19.39 -10.35
C LEU A 303 -2.37 -20.04 -9.03
N ALA A 304 -3.64 -19.88 -8.61
CA ALA A 304 -4.12 -20.55 -7.40
C ALA A 304 -4.16 -22.08 -7.54
N ALA A 305 -4.49 -22.60 -8.72
CA ALA A 305 -4.55 -24.05 -8.99
C ALA A 305 -3.18 -24.73 -8.83
N VAL A 306 -2.09 -24.00 -9.11
CA VAL A 306 -0.71 -24.50 -8.92
C VAL A 306 -0.08 -24.08 -7.59
N GLY A 307 -0.89 -23.65 -6.62
CA GLY A 307 -0.42 -23.23 -5.29
C GLY A 307 0.16 -21.82 -5.20
N GLY A 308 0.25 -21.11 -6.32
CA GLY A 308 0.68 -19.72 -6.43
C GLY A 308 -0.41 -18.69 -6.08
N SER A 309 -0.13 -17.42 -6.36
CA SER A 309 -1.13 -16.35 -6.27
C SER A 309 -0.81 -15.19 -7.21
N LEU A 310 -1.83 -14.55 -7.80
CA LEU A 310 -1.60 -13.32 -8.56
C LEU A 310 -1.26 -12.13 -7.66
N GLY A 311 -1.84 -12.09 -6.45
CA GLY A 311 -1.53 -11.10 -5.41
C GLY A 311 -1.45 -9.64 -5.90
N ALA A 312 -0.33 -9.00 -5.59
CA ALA A 312 0.00 -7.63 -6.01
C ALA A 312 0.58 -7.54 -7.43
N GLY A 313 0.67 -8.64 -8.17
CA GLY A 313 1.23 -8.69 -9.53
C GLY A 313 2.75 -8.79 -9.57
N ALA A 314 3.44 -9.03 -8.47
CA ALA A 314 4.88 -9.30 -8.49
C ALA A 314 5.18 -10.76 -8.84
N ILE A 315 6.07 -10.97 -9.81
CA ILE A 315 6.56 -12.26 -10.29
C ILE A 315 8.09 -12.27 -10.14
N LEU A 316 8.60 -13.18 -9.31
CA LEU A 316 9.98 -13.16 -8.84
C LEU A 316 10.62 -14.54 -9.01
N PRO A 317 11.15 -14.89 -10.20
CA PRO A 317 11.96 -16.08 -10.38
C PRO A 317 13.25 -16.02 -9.57
N ILE A 318 13.72 -17.18 -9.14
CA ILE A 318 15.05 -17.38 -8.55
C ILE A 318 15.88 -18.32 -9.43
N GLY A 319 17.10 -17.90 -9.75
CA GLY A 319 18.00 -18.61 -10.65
C GLY A 319 18.93 -19.58 -9.91
N PRO A 320 19.59 -20.51 -10.61
CA PRO A 320 20.40 -21.58 -9.99
C PRO A 320 21.66 -21.10 -9.24
N GLU A 321 22.14 -19.89 -9.56
CA GLU A 321 23.40 -19.32 -9.03
C GLU A 321 23.32 -18.81 -7.59
N THR A 322 22.17 -18.92 -6.93
CA THR A 322 21.97 -18.39 -5.57
C THR A 322 21.27 -19.40 -4.68
N CYS A 323 21.55 -19.35 -3.39
CA CYS A 323 20.81 -20.11 -2.39
C CYS A 323 19.37 -19.61 -2.28
N PRO A 324 18.34 -20.42 -2.62
CA PRO A 324 16.95 -19.96 -2.56
C PRO A 324 16.46 -19.73 -1.13
N LEU A 325 16.95 -20.54 -0.19
CA LEU A 325 16.60 -20.44 1.23
C LEU A 325 17.23 -19.20 1.89
N GLY A 326 18.46 -18.85 1.51
CA GLY A 326 19.13 -17.63 1.96
C GLY A 326 18.44 -16.36 1.46
N GLU A 327 18.02 -16.35 0.18
CA GLU A 327 17.21 -15.26 -0.37
C GLU A 327 15.87 -15.12 0.36
N ALA A 328 15.20 -16.25 0.61
CA ALA A 328 13.95 -16.25 1.35
C ALA A 328 14.12 -15.80 2.80
N LEU A 329 15.23 -16.15 3.46
CA LEU A 329 15.55 -15.68 4.82
C LEU A 329 15.77 -14.16 4.86
N ARG A 330 16.43 -13.57 3.86
CA ARG A 330 16.56 -12.11 3.74
C ARG A 330 15.19 -11.43 3.69
N VAL A 331 14.29 -11.94 2.86
CA VAL A 331 12.90 -11.45 2.76
C VAL A 331 12.13 -11.69 4.04
N ALA A 332 12.32 -12.84 4.70
CA ALA A 332 11.63 -13.16 5.94
C ALA A 332 12.01 -12.22 7.08
N ASN A 333 13.30 -11.90 7.20
CA ASN A 333 13.80 -10.92 8.16
C ASN A 333 13.24 -9.52 7.86
N TRP A 334 13.19 -9.12 6.59
CA TRP A 334 12.56 -7.85 6.21
C TRP A 334 11.06 -7.82 6.56
N LEU A 335 10.31 -8.87 6.24
CA LEU A 335 8.90 -8.99 6.61
C LEU A 335 8.70 -8.94 8.14
N ALA A 336 9.58 -9.58 8.91
CA ALA A 336 9.57 -9.52 10.36
C ALA A 336 10.00 -8.16 10.93
N ALA A 337 10.75 -7.35 10.17
CA ALA A 337 11.02 -5.96 10.52
C ALA A 337 9.84 -5.05 10.15
N GLU A 338 9.04 -5.38 9.14
CA GLU A 338 7.96 -4.53 8.63
C GLU A 338 6.66 -4.52 9.45
N THR A 339 6.71 -4.99 10.70
CA THR A 339 5.52 -5.16 11.53
C THR A 339 4.83 -3.85 11.86
N SER A 340 3.52 -3.91 12.08
CA SER A 340 2.78 -2.77 12.61
C SER A 340 3.04 -2.50 14.10
N GLY A 341 3.60 -3.46 14.83
CA GLY A 341 3.75 -3.44 16.29
C GLY A 341 2.44 -3.45 17.09
N GLN A 342 1.27 -3.52 16.44
CA GLN A 342 -0.05 -3.31 17.08
C GLN A 342 -0.69 -4.59 17.66
N CYS A 343 -0.22 -5.77 17.31
CA CYS A 343 -0.80 -7.04 17.74
C CYS A 343 0.28 -8.06 18.09
N GLY A 344 -0.02 -8.99 19.01
CA GLY A 344 0.90 -10.05 19.42
C GLY A 344 1.51 -10.84 18.26
N PRO A 345 0.70 -11.28 17.25
CA PRO A 345 1.23 -11.95 16.06
C PRO A 345 2.26 -11.13 15.29
N CYS A 346 2.07 -9.82 15.15
CA CYS A 346 3.08 -8.93 14.55
C CYS A 346 4.32 -8.81 15.46
N ARG A 347 4.12 -8.45 16.73
CA ARG A 347 5.20 -7.99 17.63
C ARG A 347 6.10 -9.13 18.10
N LEU A 348 5.55 -10.31 18.30
CA LEU A 348 6.27 -11.47 18.84
C LEU A 348 6.31 -12.60 17.81
N GLY A 349 5.19 -12.85 17.12
CA GLY A 349 5.06 -13.99 16.22
C GLY A 349 5.95 -13.90 14.97
N LEU A 350 5.99 -12.76 14.28
CA LEU A 350 6.80 -12.63 13.07
C LEU A 350 8.32 -12.70 13.32
N PRO A 351 8.89 -11.99 14.33
CA PRO A 351 10.29 -12.17 14.68
C PRO A 351 10.62 -13.61 15.09
N ALA A 352 9.76 -14.27 15.88
CA ALA A 352 9.95 -15.66 16.27
C ALA A 352 9.90 -16.62 15.07
N ALA A 353 9.00 -16.39 14.11
CA ALA A 353 8.91 -17.21 12.91
C ALA A 353 10.11 -17.00 11.96
N ALA A 354 10.60 -15.76 11.80
CA ALA A 354 11.82 -15.51 11.03
C ALA A 354 13.06 -16.14 11.70
N GLY A 355 13.16 -16.05 13.04
CA GLY A 355 14.18 -16.76 13.82
C GLY A 355 14.09 -18.27 13.65
N GLY A 356 12.89 -18.85 13.78
CA GLY A 356 12.68 -20.28 13.57
C GLY A 356 13.02 -20.75 12.15
N LEU A 357 12.75 -19.93 11.12
CA LEU A 357 13.23 -20.21 9.77
C LEU A 357 14.76 -20.22 9.72
N SER A 358 15.43 -19.24 10.34
CA SER A 358 16.89 -19.23 10.45
C SER A 358 17.42 -20.49 11.15
N ASP A 359 16.79 -20.92 12.25
CA ASP A 359 17.20 -22.12 12.99
C ASP A 359 17.07 -23.38 12.15
N VAL A 360 15.98 -23.51 11.39
CA VAL A 360 15.79 -24.61 10.42
C VAL A 360 16.91 -24.63 9.38
N LEU A 361 17.26 -23.46 8.82
CA LEU A 361 18.29 -23.35 7.78
C LEU A 361 19.71 -23.58 8.29
N ASN A 362 19.94 -23.49 9.60
CA ASN A 362 21.23 -23.70 10.25
C ASN A 362 21.35 -25.09 10.91
N GLY A 363 20.55 -26.08 10.48
CA GLY A 363 20.65 -27.45 10.98
C GLY A 363 19.92 -27.72 12.30
N GLY A 364 18.95 -26.88 12.70
CA GLY A 364 18.15 -27.07 13.92
C GLY A 364 17.25 -28.32 13.94
N GLY A 365 17.21 -29.08 12.84
CA GLY A 365 16.53 -30.37 12.74
C GLY A 365 15.00 -30.30 12.89
N PRO A 366 14.33 -31.45 13.12
CA PRO A 366 12.87 -31.52 13.20
C PRO A 366 12.24 -30.64 14.28
N ALA A 367 12.95 -30.40 15.39
CA ALA A 367 12.45 -29.57 16.48
C ALA A 367 12.30 -28.09 16.06
N ALA A 368 13.26 -27.54 15.32
CA ALA A 368 13.18 -26.18 14.79
C ALA A 368 12.03 -26.04 13.77
N LEU A 369 11.84 -27.07 12.93
CA LEU A 369 10.75 -27.10 11.96
C LEU A 369 9.37 -27.12 12.63
N GLU A 370 9.22 -27.89 13.70
CA GLU A 370 7.97 -27.95 14.45
C GLU A 370 7.69 -26.63 15.19
N ALA A 371 8.70 -26.05 15.84
CA ALA A 371 8.59 -24.74 16.48
C ALA A 371 8.15 -23.65 15.48
N LEU A 372 8.71 -23.64 14.27
CA LEU A 372 8.30 -22.72 13.21
C LEU A 372 6.84 -22.93 12.78
N ARG A 373 6.40 -24.19 12.65
CA ARG A 373 5.00 -24.52 12.34
C ARG A 373 4.05 -24.05 13.43
N GLU A 374 4.39 -24.26 14.69
CA GLU A 374 3.59 -23.81 15.82
C GLU A 374 3.43 -22.28 15.82
N VAL A 375 4.52 -21.54 15.63
CA VAL A 375 4.49 -20.07 15.60
C VAL A 375 3.67 -19.56 14.41
N THR A 376 3.87 -20.11 13.21
CA THR A 376 3.14 -19.69 12.01
C THR A 376 1.64 -20.00 12.11
N GLN A 377 1.26 -21.13 12.72
CA GLN A 377 -0.13 -21.45 13.03
C GLN A 377 -0.73 -20.51 14.08
N ALA A 378 0.02 -20.20 15.13
CA ALA A 378 -0.43 -19.27 16.19
C ALA A 378 -0.66 -17.84 15.68
N VAL A 379 0.06 -17.42 14.63
CA VAL A 379 -0.10 -16.11 13.99
C VAL A 379 -1.37 -16.01 13.14
N ARG A 380 -1.78 -17.12 12.51
CA ARG A 380 -2.82 -17.14 11.47
C ARG A 380 -4.17 -16.64 11.98
N GLY A 381 -4.74 -15.66 11.28
CA GLY A 381 -6.05 -15.07 11.53
C GLY A 381 -6.12 -14.13 12.74
N ARG A 382 -5.04 -14.00 13.53
CA ARG A 382 -5.04 -13.24 14.78
C ARG A 382 -4.44 -11.83 14.66
N GLY A 383 -3.99 -11.45 13.47
CA GLY A 383 -3.39 -10.13 13.21
C GLY A 383 -4.40 -8.99 13.07
N ALA A 384 -4.01 -7.78 13.48
CA ALA A 384 -4.79 -6.56 13.23
C ALA A 384 -4.95 -6.27 11.72
N CYS A 385 -4.03 -6.75 10.88
CA CYS A 385 -4.12 -6.74 9.42
C CYS A 385 -3.72 -8.11 8.85
N LYS A 386 -3.63 -8.23 7.51
CA LYS A 386 -3.23 -9.46 6.81
C LYS A 386 -1.72 -9.66 6.67
N HIS A 387 -0.90 -8.72 7.15
CA HIS A 387 0.54 -8.84 7.08
C HIS A 387 1.08 -10.12 7.79
N PRO A 388 0.67 -10.46 9.03
CA PRO A 388 1.13 -11.70 9.65
C PRO A 388 0.70 -12.96 8.91
N ASP A 389 -0.53 -12.97 8.37
CA ASP A 389 -1.03 -14.09 7.55
C ASP A 389 -0.21 -14.28 6.27
N GLY A 390 0.15 -13.17 5.62
CA GLY A 390 0.96 -13.17 4.40
C GLY A 390 2.39 -13.63 4.65
N SER A 391 3.02 -13.12 5.71
CA SER A 391 4.39 -13.50 6.06
C SER A 391 4.49 -14.96 6.49
N ALA A 392 3.57 -15.46 7.31
CA ALA A 392 3.53 -16.88 7.71
C ALA A 392 3.35 -17.81 6.50
N ARG A 393 2.52 -17.41 5.52
CA ARG A 393 2.36 -18.14 4.26
C ARG A 393 3.68 -18.19 3.48
N PHE A 394 4.35 -17.06 3.34
CA PHE A 394 5.65 -16.98 2.67
C PHE A 394 6.68 -17.94 3.30
N PHE A 395 6.79 -17.95 4.62
CA PHE A 395 7.73 -18.85 5.33
C PHE A 395 7.44 -20.33 5.05
N MET A 396 6.18 -20.74 5.16
CA MET A 396 5.79 -22.15 4.93
C MET A 396 5.93 -22.55 3.46
N SER A 397 5.61 -21.65 2.53
CA SER A 397 5.76 -21.91 1.09
C SER A 397 7.24 -22.08 0.70
N THR A 398 8.15 -21.35 1.36
CA THR A 398 9.60 -21.46 1.13
C THR A 398 10.10 -22.87 1.41
N LEU A 399 9.72 -23.44 2.56
CA LEU A 399 10.11 -24.80 2.95
C LEU A 399 9.53 -25.88 2.02
N SER A 400 8.33 -25.63 1.49
CA SER A 400 7.64 -26.58 0.61
C SER A 400 8.19 -26.54 -0.82
N ALA A 401 8.68 -25.39 -1.28
CA ALA A 401 9.16 -25.22 -2.65
C ALA A 401 10.63 -25.64 -2.86
N PHE A 402 11.46 -25.59 -1.81
CA PHE A 402 12.90 -25.85 -1.91
C PHE A 402 13.31 -27.01 -1.00
N THR A 403 12.67 -28.18 -1.17
CA THR A 403 12.88 -29.35 -0.30
C THR A 403 14.29 -29.92 -0.39
N ASP A 404 14.88 -29.94 -1.59
CA ASP A 404 16.22 -30.49 -1.82
C ASP A 404 17.29 -29.59 -1.20
N ASP A 405 17.13 -28.27 -1.37
CA ASP A 405 17.95 -27.27 -0.68
C ASP A 405 17.81 -27.35 0.84
N LEU A 406 16.59 -27.59 1.32
CA LEU A 406 16.31 -27.70 2.74
C LEU A 406 17.03 -28.92 3.32
N ALA A 407 17.02 -30.05 2.60
CA ALA A 407 17.76 -31.23 3.00
C ALA A 407 19.28 -30.95 3.09
N ALA A 408 19.86 -30.27 2.10
CA ALA A 408 21.28 -29.89 2.12
C ALA A 408 21.61 -28.93 3.28
N HIS A 409 20.75 -27.94 3.55
CA HIS A 409 20.92 -27.04 4.70
C HIS A 409 20.89 -27.78 6.04
N VAL A 410 20.01 -28.77 6.18
CA VAL A 410 19.87 -29.53 7.43
C VAL A 410 21.00 -30.54 7.62
N LEU A 411 21.48 -31.18 6.55
CA LEU A 411 22.50 -32.23 6.62
C LEU A 411 23.93 -31.69 6.59
N ASP A 412 24.19 -30.69 5.73
CA ASP A 412 25.54 -30.23 5.39
C ASP A 412 25.84 -28.81 5.89
N GLY A 413 24.90 -28.18 6.58
CA GLY A 413 25.01 -26.81 7.08
C GLY A 413 24.85 -25.73 6.00
N GLY A 414 24.49 -26.12 4.77
CA GLY A 414 24.19 -25.22 3.66
C GLY A 414 24.08 -25.95 2.33
N CYS A 415 23.45 -25.31 1.32
CA CYS A 415 23.35 -25.87 -0.04
C CYS A 415 24.56 -25.60 -0.95
N GLY A 416 25.70 -25.16 -0.38
CA GLY A 416 26.93 -24.87 -1.14
C GLY A 416 26.89 -23.65 -2.05
N ARG A 417 25.81 -22.85 -2.01
CA ARG A 417 25.62 -21.65 -2.83
C ARG A 417 25.55 -20.39 -1.99
N ASP A 418 26.13 -19.31 -2.50
CA ASP A 418 26.05 -17.99 -1.87
C ASP A 418 24.66 -17.36 -2.02
N THR A 419 24.35 -16.43 -1.13
CA THR A 419 23.14 -15.59 -1.26
C THR A 419 23.52 -14.28 -1.97
N THR A 420 23.08 -14.12 -3.21
CA THR A 420 23.60 -13.09 -4.12
C THR A 420 22.83 -11.76 -4.11
N GLY A 421 21.68 -11.73 -3.45
CA GLY A 421 20.90 -10.51 -3.30
C GLY A 421 19.73 -10.35 -4.28
N VAL A 422 19.35 -11.39 -5.03
CA VAL A 422 18.48 -11.23 -6.22
C VAL A 422 17.05 -10.78 -5.90
N LEU A 423 16.51 -11.14 -4.73
CA LEU A 423 15.20 -10.64 -4.33
C LEU A 423 15.31 -9.18 -3.84
N PRO A 424 14.54 -8.24 -4.41
CA PRO A 424 14.72 -6.81 -4.16
C PRO A 424 14.32 -6.44 -2.73
N LEU A 425 15.25 -5.88 -1.98
CA LEU A 425 14.98 -5.28 -0.67
C LEU A 425 15.36 -3.79 -0.71
N PRO A 426 14.84 -2.96 0.20
CA PRO A 426 15.18 -1.55 0.25
C PRO A 426 16.70 -1.33 0.43
N GLY A 427 17.23 -0.30 -0.22
CA GLY A 427 18.65 0.06 -0.15
C GLY A 427 19.05 0.85 1.11
N PRO A 428 20.32 1.26 1.21
CA PRO A 428 20.83 2.09 2.31
C PRO A 428 20.03 3.40 2.46
N GLY A 429 19.58 3.73 3.68
CA GLY A 429 18.74 4.91 3.97
C GLY A 429 17.23 4.63 4.06
N TYR A 430 16.81 3.38 3.89
CA TYR A 430 15.44 2.94 4.18
C TYR A 430 15.13 3.06 5.68
N GLN A 431 14.07 3.79 6.03
CA GLN A 431 13.61 3.90 7.41
C GLN A 431 12.84 2.63 7.79
N THR A 432 13.39 1.87 8.74
CA THR A 432 12.76 0.64 9.24
C THR A 432 11.46 0.93 10.02
N ALA A 433 10.71 -0.12 10.36
CA ALA A 433 9.49 0.03 11.16
C ALA A 433 9.73 0.71 12.52
N GLU A 434 10.81 0.36 13.20
CA GLU A 434 11.19 0.99 14.47
C GLU A 434 11.51 2.47 14.28
N GLU A 435 12.09 2.80 13.12
CA GLU A 435 12.46 4.16 12.73
C GLU A 435 11.29 5.09 12.41
N SER A 436 10.17 4.51 11.98
CA SER A 436 9.04 5.21 11.36
C SER A 436 7.74 5.17 12.17
N ILE A 437 7.66 4.41 13.26
CA ILE A 437 6.52 4.45 14.18
C ILE A 437 6.62 5.75 14.98
N PRO A 438 5.70 6.72 14.85
CA PRO A 438 5.70 7.90 15.70
C PRO A 438 5.39 7.46 17.13
N SER A 439 6.15 7.92 18.13
CA SER A 439 5.79 7.67 19.54
C SER A 439 4.48 8.36 19.93
N GLY A 440 3.99 9.23 19.05
CA GLY A 440 2.92 10.18 19.30
C GLY A 440 3.44 11.45 19.97
N GLU A 441 4.66 11.46 20.52
CA GLU A 441 5.19 12.55 21.32
C GLU A 441 6.00 13.53 20.46
N LYS A 442 6.14 14.76 20.95
CA LYS A 442 7.00 15.80 20.37
C LYS A 442 8.09 16.18 21.35
N LEU A 443 9.30 16.39 20.85
CA LEU A 443 10.39 16.98 21.62
C LEU A 443 10.34 18.49 21.39
N ALA A 444 10.02 19.23 22.45
CA ALA A 444 9.90 20.69 22.43
C ALA A 444 11.02 21.33 23.24
N VAL A 445 11.48 22.49 22.77
CA VAL A 445 12.49 23.32 23.44
C VAL A 445 11.80 24.57 23.99
N ASP A 446 11.97 24.83 25.27
CA ASP A 446 11.63 26.11 25.89
C ASP A 446 12.76 27.10 25.65
N TRP A 447 12.57 27.98 24.67
CA TRP A 447 13.57 28.97 24.28
C TRP A 447 13.87 29.99 25.38
N THR A 448 12.97 30.17 26.35
CA THR A 448 13.22 31.09 27.47
C THR A 448 14.20 30.51 28.49
N LEU A 449 14.31 29.19 28.55
CA LEU A 449 15.21 28.49 29.46
C LEU A 449 16.49 28.00 28.77
N CYS A 450 16.47 27.82 27.44
CA CYS A 450 17.61 27.29 26.72
C CYS A 450 18.84 28.22 26.82
N GLN A 451 19.98 27.66 27.20
CA GLN A 451 21.26 28.38 27.33
C GLN A 451 22.32 27.91 26.32
N GLY A 452 21.93 27.15 25.28
CA GLY A 452 22.87 26.75 24.22
C GLY A 452 23.93 25.70 24.60
N HIS A 453 23.71 24.91 25.66
CA HIS A 453 24.69 23.91 26.15
C HIS A 453 25.03 22.76 25.17
N GLY A 454 24.28 22.59 24.07
CA GLY A 454 24.61 21.63 23.00
C GLY A 454 24.36 20.14 23.29
N LEU A 455 24.42 19.68 24.54
CA LEU A 455 24.36 18.26 24.95
C LEU A 455 23.20 17.44 24.36
N CYS A 456 22.08 18.10 24.08
CA CYS A 456 20.93 17.46 23.48
C CYS A 456 21.15 17.01 22.03
N ALA A 457 21.93 17.75 21.26
CA ALA A 457 22.37 17.36 19.92
C ALA A 457 23.36 16.18 19.96
N ASP A 458 24.16 16.05 21.01
CA ASP A 458 25.07 14.90 21.18
C ASP A 458 24.32 13.62 21.56
N ILE A 459 23.26 13.74 22.37
CA ILE A 459 22.50 12.59 22.87
C ILE A 459 21.48 12.06 21.85
N VAL A 460 20.91 12.95 21.03
CA VAL A 460 19.95 12.58 19.99
C VAL A 460 20.17 13.41 18.70
N PRO A 461 21.32 13.23 18.03
CA PRO A 461 21.70 13.99 16.82
C PRO A 461 20.73 13.78 15.66
N GLU A 462 19.94 12.70 15.70
CA GLU A 462 18.92 12.38 14.72
C GLU A 462 17.70 13.32 14.83
N LEU A 463 17.45 13.93 16.00
CA LEU A 463 16.34 14.87 16.23
C LEU A 463 16.79 16.32 16.42
N ILE A 464 17.98 16.55 16.99
CA ILE A 464 18.46 17.88 17.35
C ILE A 464 19.77 18.15 16.61
N ARG A 465 19.79 19.22 15.80
CA ARG A 465 21.03 19.79 15.26
C ARG A 465 21.23 21.17 15.86
N LEU A 466 22.48 21.59 16.05
CA LEU A 466 22.78 22.94 16.49
C LEU A 466 22.85 23.89 15.28
N GLY A 467 22.25 25.07 15.43
CA GLY A 467 22.41 26.18 14.52
C GLY A 467 23.79 26.82 14.65
N PRO A 468 24.12 27.76 13.75
CA PRO A 468 25.37 28.52 13.81
C PRO A 468 25.55 29.34 15.10
N ASP A 469 24.45 29.61 15.80
CA ASP A 469 24.36 30.32 17.08
C ASP A 469 24.56 29.40 18.31
N GLY A 470 24.77 28.09 18.09
CA GLY A 470 24.94 27.10 19.17
C GLY A 470 23.64 26.65 19.83
N TYR A 471 22.49 27.15 19.38
CA TYR A 471 21.18 26.74 19.86
C TYR A 471 20.61 25.59 19.02
N PRO A 472 19.74 24.72 19.58
CA PRO A 472 19.00 23.74 18.79
C PRO A 472 18.27 24.38 17.61
N ALA A 473 18.40 23.83 16.41
CA ALA A 473 17.64 24.23 15.24
C ALA A 473 16.36 23.37 15.16
N LEU A 474 15.35 23.70 15.98
CA LEU A 474 14.11 22.90 16.05
C LEU A 474 12.83 23.73 16.08
N ALA A 475 11.82 23.24 15.37
CA ALA A 475 10.43 23.56 15.65
C ALA A 475 9.66 22.23 15.72
N ASP A 476 9.32 21.78 16.93
CA ASP A 476 8.38 20.68 17.20
C ASP A 476 8.63 19.34 16.47
N ALA A 477 9.83 18.77 16.59
CA ALA A 477 10.09 17.45 16.01
C ALA A 477 9.28 16.35 16.70
N SER A 478 8.53 15.58 15.90
CA SER A 478 7.91 14.34 16.37
C SER A 478 9.02 13.35 16.73
N VAL A 479 8.89 12.69 17.89
CA VAL A 479 9.84 11.68 18.37
C VAL A 479 9.43 10.31 17.80
N PRO A 480 10.27 9.67 16.99
CA PRO A 480 10.08 8.27 16.62
C PRO A 480 10.17 7.34 17.82
N MET A 481 9.46 6.20 17.79
CA MET A 481 9.39 5.26 18.90
C MET A 481 10.76 4.70 19.29
N HIS A 482 11.63 4.37 18.33
CA HIS A 482 13.00 3.91 18.60
C HIS A 482 13.89 4.98 19.26
N LEU A 483 13.67 6.28 18.98
CA LEU A 483 14.42 7.38 19.60
C LEU A 483 13.85 7.83 20.94
N ARG A 484 12.69 7.32 21.36
CA ARG A 484 12.05 7.72 22.63
C ARG A 484 12.99 7.60 23.81
N GLY A 485 13.76 6.52 23.92
CA GLY A 485 14.72 6.32 25.00
C GLY A 485 15.87 7.35 24.99
N ARG A 486 16.35 7.74 23.80
CA ARG A 486 17.37 8.78 23.63
C ARG A 486 16.81 10.18 23.86
N ALA A 487 15.62 10.48 23.36
CA ALA A 487 14.91 11.74 23.61
C ALA A 487 14.64 11.96 25.10
N GLN A 488 14.18 10.93 25.83
CA GLN A 488 14.01 10.99 27.29
C GLN A 488 15.34 11.21 28.01
N ARG A 489 16.43 10.63 27.49
CA ARG A 489 17.78 10.84 28.03
C ARG A 489 18.24 12.28 27.79
N ALA A 490 17.98 12.84 26.61
CA ALA A 490 18.28 14.24 26.28
C ALA A 490 17.52 15.21 27.19
N VAL A 491 16.23 14.95 27.47
CA VAL A 491 15.43 15.71 28.44
C VAL A 491 16.05 15.66 29.84
N ARG A 492 16.34 14.45 30.36
CA ARG A 492 16.93 14.27 31.70
C ARG A 492 18.32 14.87 31.85
N ARG A 493 19.06 15.02 30.74
CA ARG A 493 20.45 15.52 30.73
C ARG A 493 20.54 16.99 30.31
N CYS A 494 19.43 17.66 30.02
CA CYS A 494 19.42 19.09 29.74
C CYS A 494 19.71 19.89 31.02
N PRO A 495 20.86 20.56 31.17
CA PRO A 495 21.21 21.25 32.41
C PRO A 495 20.27 22.42 32.72
N ALA A 496 19.80 23.08 31.68
CA ALA A 496 18.89 24.22 31.77
C ALA A 496 17.40 23.82 31.86
N LEU A 497 17.10 22.51 31.88
CA LEU A 497 15.73 21.98 31.88
C LEU A 497 14.83 22.52 30.76
N ALA A 498 15.45 22.94 29.65
CA ALA A 498 14.79 23.57 28.52
C ALA A 498 14.14 22.56 27.56
N LEU A 499 14.32 21.25 27.74
CA LEU A 499 13.74 20.23 26.87
C LEU A 499 12.58 19.52 27.54
N ARG A 500 11.50 19.29 26.79
CA ARG A 500 10.34 18.52 27.25
C ARG A 500 9.78 17.62 26.16
N ILE A 501 9.16 16.52 26.60
CA ILE A 501 8.39 15.64 25.72
C ILE A 501 6.91 15.95 25.91
N GLU A 502 6.26 16.46 24.87
CA GLU A 502 4.84 16.78 24.87
C GLU A 502 4.05 15.60 24.29
N GLN A 503 3.00 15.18 24.99
CA GLN A 503 1.98 14.30 24.41
C GLN A 503 0.92 15.13 23.71
N PRO A 504 0.42 14.73 22.53
CA PRO A 504 -0.66 15.41 21.87
C PRO A 504 -1.87 15.30 22.80
N ALA A 505 -2.50 16.45 23.07
CA ALA A 505 -3.72 16.49 23.85
C ALA A 505 -4.74 15.50 23.24
N PRO A 506 -5.48 14.71 24.05
CA PRO A 506 -6.59 13.93 23.53
C PRO A 506 -7.52 14.90 22.79
N GLN A 507 -7.80 14.63 21.52
CA GLN A 507 -8.80 15.39 20.78
C GLN A 507 -10.11 15.29 21.57
N ARG A 508 -10.51 16.39 22.23
CA ARG A 508 -11.84 16.50 22.80
C ARG A 508 -12.81 16.19 21.66
N PRO A 509 -13.76 15.25 21.83
CA PRO A 509 -14.81 15.08 20.84
C PRO A 509 -15.44 16.46 20.64
N ALA A 510 -15.57 16.87 19.38
CA ALA A 510 -16.24 18.11 19.04
C ALA A 510 -17.56 18.13 19.81
N ARG A 511 -17.74 19.11 20.71
CA ARG A 511 -19.01 19.33 21.38
C ARG A 511 -20.07 19.35 20.28
N GLN A 512 -20.94 18.36 20.26
CA GLN A 512 -22.17 18.44 19.50
C GLN A 512 -22.82 19.74 19.96
N ALA A 513 -22.97 20.69 19.04
CA ALA A 513 -23.82 21.84 19.27
C ALA A 513 -25.20 21.25 19.55
N GLY A 514 -25.61 21.29 20.82
CA GLY A 514 -26.98 20.96 21.20
C GLY A 514 -27.94 21.86 20.42
N PRO A 515 -29.17 21.40 20.15
CA PRO A 515 -30.15 22.21 19.43
C PRO A 515 -30.30 23.55 20.16
N ALA A 516 -30.19 24.64 19.41
CA ALA A 516 -30.42 25.98 19.92
C ALA A 516 -31.78 26.00 20.63
N ALA A 517 -31.78 26.38 21.91
CA ALA A 517 -32.99 26.58 22.67
C ALA A 517 -33.84 27.62 21.94
N LEU A 518 -35.09 27.25 21.62
CA LEU A 518 -36.10 28.17 21.12
C LEU A 518 -36.29 29.29 22.14
N PRO A 519 -36.38 30.56 21.69
CA PRO A 519 -36.64 31.67 22.60
C PRO A 519 -38.01 31.49 23.29
N PRO A 520 -38.17 31.96 24.54
CA PRO A 520 -39.42 31.83 25.27
C PRO A 520 -40.55 32.55 24.51
N GLY A 521 -41.66 31.84 24.36
CA GLY A 521 -42.84 32.28 23.62
C GLY A 521 -43.39 33.61 24.14
N GLY A 522 -43.43 34.60 23.24
CA GLY A 522 -44.18 35.84 23.44
C GLY A 522 -45.66 35.53 23.66
N GLY A 523 -46.20 36.09 24.74
CA GLY A 523 -47.54 35.83 25.24
C GLY A 523 -48.66 36.05 24.22
N ARG A 524 -49.65 35.16 24.33
CA ARG A 524 -51.00 35.34 23.75
C ARG A 524 -51.60 36.65 24.27
N LYS A 525 -51.83 37.62 23.39
CA LYS A 525 -52.86 38.66 23.62
C LYS A 525 -54.22 38.05 23.29
N ALA A 526 -55.03 37.89 24.31
CA ALA A 526 -56.46 37.66 24.18
C ALA A 526 -57.11 38.92 23.58
N LEU A 527 -57.79 38.76 22.45
CA LEU A 527 -58.75 39.74 21.94
C LEU A 527 -60.08 39.48 22.68
N GLY A 528 -60.35 40.32 23.67
CA GLY A 528 -61.67 40.46 24.27
C GLY A 528 -62.53 41.43 23.44
N MET A 529 -63.80 41.06 23.29
CA MET A 529 -64.87 41.81 22.63
C MET A 529 -65.07 43.22 23.21
N GLY A 530 -65.58 44.13 22.37
CA GLY A 530 -66.54 45.16 22.82
C GLY A 530 -66.35 46.58 22.26
N ARG A 531 -66.85 46.84 21.05
CA ARG A 531 -68.06 47.64 20.78
C ARG A 531 -68.31 47.76 19.28
#